data_AF-A0AB74LUG7-F1
#
_entry.id   AF-A0AB74LUG7-F1
#
_cell.length_a   1.000
_cell.length_b   1.000
_cell.length_c   1.000
_cell.angle_alpha   90.00
_cell.angle_beta   90.00
_cell.angle_gamma   90.00
#
_symmetry.space_group_name_H-M   'P 1'
#
loop_
_entity.id
_entity.type
_entity.pdbx_description
1 polymer ?
#
loop_
_entity_poly.entity_id
_entity_poly.type
_entity_poly.pdbx_seq_one_letter_code
_entity_poly.pdbx_strand_id
1 'polypeptide(L)'
;MSHALTLTVLDTASDPIHAAIKRHRAAYEAYQVAPEGVASMIASDDYDAATDALTTTPCASRFGALALLSHLRWWLSDQAEFSAAHQPGYGIAAQVRVADLTLFLGTNLPPVANSHAFPLSRLSPAPSRLLPGVDRYSQTPRLPRQTKPFQARTRPGRP
;
A
#
# COMPACT_ATOMS: atom_id res chain seq x y z
N MET A 1 46.76 12.74 7.85
CA MET A 1 45.83 11.93 7.04
C MET A 1 44.41 12.35 7.41
N SER A 2 43.84 13.32 6.71
CA SER A 2 42.50 13.81 6.99
C SER A 2 41.50 13.11 6.09
N HIS A 3 40.63 12.28 6.67
CA HIS A 3 39.53 11.68 5.93
C HIS A 3 38.42 12.73 5.80
N ALA A 4 38.38 13.40 4.64
CA ALA A 4 37.26 14.25 4.29
C ALA A 4 36.01 13.37 4.14
N LEU A 5 35.04 13.57 5.04
CA LEU A 5 33.71 13.01 4.88
C LEU A 5 33.04 13.73 3.70
N THR A 6 33.09 13.11 2.53
CA THR A 6 32.28 13.52 1.39
C THR A 6 30.82 13.28 1.73
N LEU A 7 30.18 14.28 2.35
CA LEU A 7 28.73 14.37 2.43
C LEU A 7 28.22 14.49 1.00
N THR A 8 27.82 13.36 0.43
CA THR A 8 26.96 13.33 -0.74
C THR A 8 25.74 14.14 -0.37
N VAL A 9 25.59 15.32 -0.99
CA VAL A 9 24.36 16.09 -0.90
C VAL A 9 23.28 15.18 -1.48
N LEU A 10 22.45 14.63 -0.59
CA LEU A 10 21.18 14.03 -1.00
C LEU A 10 20.45 15.14 -1.73
N ASP A 11 20.25 14.94 -3.04
CA ASP A 11 19.54 15.90 -3.88
C ASP A 11 18.19 16.18 -3.22
N THR A 12 18.00 17.40 -2.73
CA THR A 12 16.81 17.79 -1.95
C THR A 12 15.63 18.07 -2.86
N ALA A 13 15.45 17.23 -3.88
CA ALA A 13 14.21 17.11 -4.61
C ALA A 13 13.09 16.87 -3.59
N SER A 14 12.15 17.82 -3.51
CA SER A 14 11.00 17.71 -2.62
C SER A 14 10.30 16.38 -2.88
N ASP A 15 10.16 15.55 -1.84
CA ASP A 15 9.60 14.20 -1.96
C ASP A 15 8.27 14.28 -2.73
N PRO A 16 8.15 13.63 -3.90
CA PRO A 16 7.11 13.91 -4.90
C PRO A 16 5.69 13.73 -4.35
N ILE A 17 5.55 12.95 -3.28
CA ILE A 17 4.26 12.75 -2.61
C ILE A 17 3.67 14.06 -2.05
N HIS A 18 4.48 15.07 -1.70
CA HIS A 18 3.96 16.37 -1.26
C HIS A 18 3.23 17.12 -2.39
N ALA A 19 3.71 16.98 -3.63
CA ALA A 19 3.03 17.56 -4.79
C ALA A 19 1.70 16.83 -5.09
N ALA A 20 1.68 15.50 -4.96
CA ALA A 20 0.47 14.70 -5.12
C ALA A 20 -0.57 15.00 -4.01
N ILE A 21 -0.15 15.09 -2.75
CA ILE A 21 -1.00 15.53 -1.61
C ILE A 21 -1.60 16.91 -1.89
N LYS A 22 -0.79 17.88 -2.34
CA LYS A 22 -1.27 19.23 -2.68
C LYS A 22 -2.27 19.22 -3.84
N ARG A 23 -2.01 18.44 -4.90
CA ARG A 23 -2.96 18.31 -6.03
C ARG A 23 -4.28 17.72 -5.56
N HIS A 24 -4.24 16.60 -4.84
CA HIS A 24 -5.45 15.94 -4.32
C HIS A 24 -6.26 16.89 -3.43
N ARG A 25 -5.60 17.64 -2.54
CA ARG A 25 -6.29 18.60 -1.67
C ARG A 25 -6.99 19.70 -2.48
N ALA A 26 -6.33 20.26 -3.50
CA ALA A 26 -6.91 21.27 -4.37
C ALA A 26 -8.08 20.73 -5.22
N ALA A 27 -7.94 19.54 -5.80
CA ALA A 27 -9.00 18.91 -6.59
C ALA A 27 -10.22 18.55 -5.72
N TYR A 28 -9.99 18.04 -4.50
CA TYR A 28 -11.04 17.82 -3.52
C TYR A 28 -11.80 19.12 -3.17
N GLU A 29 -11.08 20.19 -2.85
CA GLU A 29 -11.70 21.49 -2.52
C GLU A 29 -12.47 22.08 -3.71
N ALA A 30 -11.99 21.89 -4.95
CA ALA A 30 -12.69 22.31 -6.16
C ALA A 30 -13.97 21.50 -6.40
N TYR A 31 -13.93 20.16 -6.21
CA TYR A 31 -15.10 19.29 -6.33
C TYR A 31 -16.20 19.65 -5.32
N GLN A 32 -15.84 19.88 -4.06
CA GLN A 32 -16.78 20.20 -2.98
C GLN A 32 -17.55 21.52 -3.16
N VAL A 33 -17.09 22.42 -4.05
CA VAL A 33 -17.78 23.69 -4.36
C VAL A 33 -18.26 23.78 -5.82
N ALA A 34 -18.12 22.72 -6.60
CA ALA A 34 -18.48 22.72 -8.02
C ALA A 34 -20.01 22.80 -8.21
N PRO A 35 -20.52 23.73 -9.06
CA PRO A 35 -21.93 23.74 -9.40
C PRO A 35 -22.38 22.46 -10.10
N GLU A 36 -23.63 22.06 -9.82
CA GLU A 36 -24.23 20.85 -10.38
C GLU A 36 -24.22 20.79 -11.92
N GLY A 37 -24.20 19.56 -12.44
CA GLY A 37 -24.08 19.29 -13.87
C GLY A 37 -22.61 19.26 -14.34
N VAL A 38 -22.33 19.89 -15.50
CA VAL A 38 -21.04 19.70 -16.21
C VAL A 38 -19.82 20.12 -15.38
N ALA A 39 -19.93 21.17 -14.55
CA ALA A 39 -18.81 21.61 -13.72
C ALA A 39 -18.48 20.59 -12.61
N SER A 40 -19.51 20.05 -11.94
CA SER A 40 -19.37 18.97 -10.96
C SER A 40 -18.75 17.70 -11.57
N MET A 41 -19.18 17.28 -12.77
CA MET A 41 -18.56 16.12 -13.46
C MET A 41 -17.06 16.33 -13.72
N ILE A 42 -16.68 17.48 -14.29
CA ILE A 42 -15.26 17.79 -14.59
C ILE A 42 -14.42 17.85 -13.31
N ALA A 43 -14.97 18.38 -12.22
CA ALA A 43 -14.28 18.45 -10.94
C ALA A 43 -14.16 17.06 -10.28
N SER A 44 -15.15 16.17 -10.44
CA SER A 44 -15.05 14.77 -10.04
C SER A 44 -13.95 14.04 -10.81
N ASP A 45 -13.90 14.20 -12.13
CA ASP A 45 -12.89 13.56 -12.98
C ASP A 45 -11.45 13.98 -12.59
N ASP A 46 -11.19 15.27 -12.30
CA ASP A 46 -9.88 15.73 -11.83
C ASP A 46 -9.54 15.23 -10.41
N TYR A 47 -10.55 15.12 -9.55
CA TYR A 47 -10.40 14.61 -8.19
C TYR A 47 -10.13 13.10 -8.16
N ASP A 48 -10.77 12.30 -9.02
CA ASP A 48 -10.46 10.89 -9.21
C ASP A 48 -9.06 10.72 -9.83
N ALA A 49 -8.69 11.51 -10.84
CA ALA A 49 -7.34 11.50 -11.41
C ALA A 49 -6.25 11.91 -10.39
N ALA A 50 -6.55 12.87 -9.50
CA ALA A 50 -5.67 13.26 -8.40
C ALA A 50 -5.59 12.18 -7.30
N THR A 51 -6.64 11.38 -7.10
CA THR A 51 -6.69 10.23 -6.21
C THR A 51 -5.82 9.07 -6.71
N ASP A 52 -5.91 8.75 -7.99
CA ASP A 52 -5.04 7.74 -8.62
C ASP A 52 -3.57 8.18 -8.56
N ALA A 53 -3.28 9.45 -8.84
CA ALA A 53 -1.93 10.01 -8.68
C ALA A 53 -1.44 9.93 -7.23
N LEU A 54 -2.28 10.28 -6.24
CA LEU A 54 -1.93 10.22 -4.82
C LEU A 54 -1.62 8.79 -4.34
N THR A 55 -2.44 7.81 -4.72
CA THR A 55 -2.29 6.42 -4.25
C THR A 55 -1.13 5.70 -4.94
N THR A 56 -0.77 6.07 -6.17
CA THR A 56 0.34 5.49 -6.92
C THR A 56 1.70 6.14 -6.63
N THR A 57 1.75 7.46 -6.42
CA THR A 57 3.01 8.23 -6.23
C THR A 57 3.90 7.64 -5.12
N PRO A 58 5.18 7.33 -5.39
CA PRO A 58 6.10 6.81 -4.38
C PRO A 58 6.48 7.89 -3.35
N CYS A 59 6.77 7.46 -2.13
CA CYS A 59 7.41 8.32 -1.13
C CYS A 59 8.93 8.17 -1.24
N ALA A 60 9.65 9.25 -1.52
CA ALA A 60 11.11 9.26 -1.56
C ALA A 60 11.75 9.26 -0.16
N SER A 61 10.97 9.54 0.89
CA SER A 61 11.45 9.69 2.27
C SER A 61 10.46 9.15 3.31
N ARG A 62 10.96 8.89 4.52
CA ARG A 62 10.12 8.54 5.68
C ARG A 62 9.18 9.69 6.09
N PHE A 63 9.57 10.95 5.85
CA PHE A 63 8.72 12.11 6.14
C PHE A 63 7.54 12.21 5.15
N GLY A 64 7.77 11.99 3.86
CA GLY A 64 6.69 11.91 2.87
C GLY A 64 5.75 10.73 3.13
N ALA A 65 6.27 9.59 3.57
CA ALA A 65 5.46 8.45 4.00
C ALA A 65 4.55 8.79 5.20
N LEU A 66 5.05 9.54 6.18
CA LEU A 66 4.26 10.04 7.31
C LEU A 66 3.19 11.05 6.86
N ALA A 67 3.54 11.98 5.97
CA ALA A 67 2.61 12.95 5.41
C ALA A 67 1.47 12.27 4.64
N LEU A 68 1.79 11.29 3.79
CA LEU A 68 0.81 10.49 3.05
C LEU A 68 -0.10 9.70 3.99
N LEU A 69 0.45 9.05 5.01
CA LEU A 69 -0.36 8.30 5.99
C LEU A 69 -1.34 9.20 6.73
N SER A 70 -0.90 10.40 7.13
CA SER A 70 -1.76 11.39 7.80
C SER A 70 -2.87 11.89 6.86
N HIS A 71 -2.53 12.21 5.61
CA HIS A 71 -3.47 12.69 4.61
C HIS A 71 -4.53 11.65 4.24
N LEU A 72 -4.12 10.41 3.96
CA LEU A 72 -5.05 9.32 3.65
C LEU A 72 -5.98 8.99 4.83
N ARG A 73 -5.51 9.11 6.08
CA ARG A 73 -6.35 8.89 7.26
C ARG A 73 -7.40 9.99 7.47
N TRP A 74 -7.05 11.26 7.22
CA TRP A 74 -8.05 12.34 7.19
C TRP A 74 -9.09 12.04 6.10
N TRP A 75 -8.62 11.83 4.87
CA TRP A 75 -9.48 11.69 3.70
C TRP A 75 -10.44 10.50 3.77
N LEU A 76 -9.96 9.33 4.23
CA LEU A 76 -10.79 8.14 4.44
C LEU A 76 -11.83 8.30 5.56
N SER A 77 -11.63 9.26 6.47
CA SER A 77 -12.61 9.60 7.51
C SER A 77 -13.67 10.59 7.00
N ASP A 78 -13.27 11.52 6.12
CA ASP A 78 -14.12 12.61 5.62
C ASP A 78 -15.14 12.10 4.58
N GLN A 79 -14.69 11.23 3.67
CA GLN A 79 -15.47 10.79 2.50
C GLN A 79 -16.13 9.41 2.67
N ALA A 80 -16.24 8.89 3.90
CA ALA A 80 -16.71 7.53 4.16
C ALA A 80 -18.12 7.24 3.57
N GLU A 81 -19.01 8.22 3.60
CA GLU A 81 -20.37 8.13 3.04
C GLU A 81 -20.38 8.07 1.50
N PHE A 82 -19.46 8.78 0.84
CA PHE A 82 -19.34 8.86 -0.63
C PHE A 82 -18.40 7.81 -1.22
N SER A 83 -17.89 6.91 -0.38
CA SER A 83 -16.90 5.88 -0.72
C SER A 83 -17.24 5.05 -1.95
N ALA A 84 -18.52 4.80 -2.25
CA ALA A 84 -18.96 4.01 -3.40
C ALA A 84 -18.78 4.73 -4.75
N ALA A 85 -18.80 6.07 -4.78
CA ALA A 85 -18.71 6.84 -6.02
C ALA A 85 -17.28 6.90 -6.59
N HIS A 86 -16.26 6.89 -5.72
CA HIS A 86 -14.85 7.09 -6.07
C HIS A 86 -14.03 5.79 -6.03
N GLN A 87 -14.62 4.66 -6.42
CA GLN A 87 -13.92 3.38 -6.55
C GLN A 87 -13.21 3.24 -7.91
N PRO A 88 -12.03 2.60 -7.99
CA PRO A 88 -11.35 1.82 -6.94
C PRO A 88 -10.40 2.64 -6.04
N GLY A 89 -10.11 3.89 -6.39
CA GLY A 89 -9.11 4.73 -5.73
C GLY A 89 -9.37 4.89 -4.22
N TYR A 90 -10.62 5.17 -3.86
CA TYR A 90 -11.04 5.36 -2.47
C TYR A 90 -10.96 4.10 -1.60
N GLY A 91 -11.49 2.97 -2.09
CA GLY A 91 -11.69 1.78 -1.26
C GLY A 91 -10.47 0.89 -1.22
N ILE A 92 -10.00 0.43 -2.37
CA ILE A 92 -8.98 -0.61 -2.41
C ILE A 92 -7.58 0.01 -2.38
N ALA A 93 -7.29 0.97 -3.27
CA ALA A 93 -5.94 1.51 -3.40
C ALA A 93 -5.50 2.28 -2.13
N ALA A 94 -6.35 3.18 -1.62
CA ALA A 94 -6.04 3.99 -0.45
C ALA A 94 -5.94 3.19 0.85
N GLN A 95 -6.84 2.23 1.10
CA GLN A 95 -6.80 1.42 2.32
C GLN A 95 -5.58 0.49 2.35
N VAL A 96 -5.23 -0.13 1.21
CA VAL A 96 -3.99 -0.89 1.07
C VAL A 96 -2.77 0.01 1.34
N ARG A 97 -2.73 1.20 0.75
CA ARG A 97 -1.63 2.16 0.97
C ARG A 97 -1.52 2.58 2.44
N VAL A 98 -2.63 2.78 3.15
CA VAL A 98 -2.64 3.05 4.61
C VAL A 98 -2.10 1.88 5.41
N ALA A 99 -2.45 0.63 5.06
CA ALA A 99 -1.93 -0.56 5.72
C ALA A 99 -0.41 -0.70 5.50
N ASP A 100 0.05 -0.60 4.26
CA ASP A 100 1.47 -0.69 3.88
C ASP A 100 2.31 0.39 4.58
N LEU A 101 1.84 1.65 4.57
CA LEU A 101 2.51 2.75 5.26
C LEU A 101 2.52 2.55 6.78
N THR A 102 1.45 2.02 7.36
CA THR A 102 1.39 1.73 8.81
C THR A 102 2.41 0.63 9.17
N LEU A 103 2.58 -0.40 8.34
CA LEU A 103 3.61 -1.42 8.52
C LEU A 103 5.03 -0.85 8.33
N PHE A 104 5.28 -0.11 7.25
CA PHE A 104 6.58 0.51 6.95
C PHE A 104 7.02 1.54 8.01
N LEU A 105 6.07 2.27 8.60
CA LEU A 105 6.36 3.27 9.63
C LEU A 105 6.41 2.68 11.04
N GLY A 106 5.58 1.67 11.33
CA GLY A 106 5.56 0.97 12.62
C GLY A 106 6.70 -0.04 12.80
N THR A 107 7.30 -0.53 11.71
CA THR A 107 8.51 -1.36 11.78
C THR A 107 9.74 -0.49 12.04
N ASN A 108 10.28 -0.61 13.25
CA ASN A 108 11.69 -0.30 13.53
C ASN A 108 12.59 -1.39 12.91
N LEU A 109 12.53 -1.55 11.58
CA LEU A 109 13.57 -2.29 10.88
C LEU A 109 14.87 -1.48 11.06
N PRO A 110 15.90 -2.02 11.73
CA PRO A 110 17.21 -1.38 11.69
C PRO A 110 17.62 -1.26 10.22
N PRO A 111 18.34 -0.21 9.83
CA PRO A 111 18.84 -0.12 8.46
C PRO A 111 19.56 -1.43 8.15
N VAL A 112 19.13 -2.09 7.07
CA VAL A 112 19.82 -3.29 6.58
C VAL A 112 21.20 -2.83 6.17
N ALA A 113 22.15 -2.95 7.09
CA ALA A 113 23.55 -2.98 6.75
C ALA A 113 23.67 -4.11 5.74
N ASN A 114 23.87 -3.75 4.48
CA ASN A 114 24.17 -4.71 3.43
C ASN A 114 25.44 -5.41 3.87
N SER A 115 25.29 -6.58 4.51
CA SER A 115 26.40 -7.42 4.93
C SER A 115 27.24 -7.66 3.70
N HIS A 116 28.40 -6.99 3.66
CA HIS A 116 29.34 -7.07 2.55
C HIS A 116 29.50 -8.54 2.20
N ALA A 117 29.23 -8.89 0.93
CA ALA A 117 29.07 -10.27 0.53
C ALA A 117 30.24 -11.11 1.06
N PHE A 118 29.95 -12.01 2.01
CA PHE A 118 30.92 -13.02 2.41
C PHE A 118 31.23 -13.84 1.15
N PRO A 119 32.48 -13.86 0.65
CA PRO A 119 32.84 -14.75 -0.43
C PRO A 119 32.81 -16.16 0.14
N LEU A 120 31.68 -16.86 -0.05
CA LEU A 120 31.51 -18.25 0.39
C LEU A 120 32.33 -19.16 -0.52
N SER A 121 33.64 -19.13 -0.36
CA SER A 121 34.62 -19.76 -1.22
C SER A 121 35.60 -20.57 -0.37
N ARG A 122 35.54 -21.91 -0.52
CA ARG A 122 36.42 -22.94 0.10
C ARG A 122 36.10 -23.18 1.60
N LEU A 123 35.99 -24.38 2.18
CA LEU A 123 36.00 -25.82 1.80
C LEU A 123 35.00 -26.54 2.77
N SER A 124 34.61 -27.83 2.70
CA SER A 124 34.88 -29.00 1.84
C SER A 124 33.69 -30.01 1.95
N PRO A 125 33.53 -31.02 1.07
CA PRO A 125 32.43 -31.98 1.14
C PRO A 125 32.73 -33.17 2.09
N ALA A 126 31.74 -33.60 2.87
CA ALA A 126 31.74 -34.85 3.64
C ALA A 126 30.28 -35.26 3.99
N PRO A 127 29.98 -36.54 4.29
CA PRO A 127 29.60 -37.48 3.25
C PRO A 127 28.15 -37.99 3.41
N SER A 128 27.62 -38.58 2.33
CA SER A 128 26.29 -39.19 2.29
C SER A 128 26.11 -40.28 3.36
N ARG A 129 25.38 -39.97 4.45
CA ARG A 129 24.81 -41.01 5.32
C ARG A 129 23.41 -41.36 4.84
N LEU A 130 23.32 -42.54 4.22
CA LEU A 130 22.06 -43.23 3.92
C LEU A 130 21.26 -43.41 5.22
N LEU A 131 20.02 -42.91 5.24
CA LEU A 131 19.05 -43.28 6.28
C LEU A 131 18.36 -44.58 5.87
N PRO A 132 18.29 -45.61 6.75
CA PRO A 132 17.52 -46.82 6.46
C PRO A 132 16.04 -46.51 6.31
N GLY A 133 15.39 -47.15 5.34
CA GLY A 133 13.97 -46.94 5.08
C GLY A 133 13.07 -47.47 6.21
N VAL A 134 12.00 -46.72 6.49
CA VAL A 134 10.80 -47.23 7.16
C VAL A 134 9.60 -46.80 6.34
N ASP A 135 9.21 -47.65 5.38
CA ASP A 135 7.84 -47.65 4.89
C ASP A 135 6.90 -48.00 6.05
N ARG A 136 5.89 -47.16 6.32
CA ARG A 136 4.49 -47.63 6.43
C ARG A 136 3.45 -46.56 6.77
N TYR A 137 2.24 -46.84 6.24
CA TYR A 137 0.92 -46.31 6.59
C TYR A 137 0.58 -44.85 6.28
N SER A 138 0.08 -44.67 5.06
CA SER A 138 -1.31 -44.28 4.81
C SER A 138 -2.15 -43.81 6.01
N GLN A 139 -2.68 -42.59 5.93
CA GLN A 139 -4.12 -42.31 6.18
C GLN A 139 -4.51 -40.89 5.75
N THR A 140 -5.38 -40.80 4.75
CA THR A 140 -6.12 -39.57 4.39
C THR A 140 -7.43 -39.48 5.17
N PRO A 141 -7.73 -38.37 5.84
CA PRO A 141 -9.11 -37.97 6.15
C PRO A 141 -9.63 -37.02 5.06
N ARG A 142 -10.70 -37.42 4.36
CA ARG A 142 -11.48 -36.49 3.52
C ARG A 142 -12.25 -35.53 4.42
N LEU A 143 -12.07 -34.22 4.24
CA LEU A 143 -12.98 -33.23 4.84
C LEU A 143 -14.30 -33.18 4.06
N PRO A 144 -15.47 -33.25 4.73
CA PRO A 144 -16.76 -33.12 4.06
C PRO A 144 -17.01 -31.67 3.62
N ARG A 145 -17.21 -31.48 2.32
CA ARG A 145 -17.55 -30.18 1.70
C ARG A 145 -19.01 -29.81 2.02
N GLN A 146 -19.25 -29.08 3.10
CA GLN A 146 -20.61 -28.61 3.44
C GLN A 146 -20.95 -27.32 2.68
N THR A 147 -21.60 -27.46 1.51
CA THR A 147 -22.22 -26.35 0.79
C THR A 147 -23.61 -26.06 1.34
N LYS A 148 -23.84 -24.87 1.92
CA LYS A 148 -25.18 -24.31 2.11
C LYS A 148 -25.44 -23.25 1.03
N PRO A 149 -26.61 -23.23 0.38
CA PRO A 149 -26.93 -22.23 -0.62
C PRO A 149 -27.17 -20.86 0.02
N PHE A 150 -26.63 -19.82 -0.61
CA PHE A 150 -26.85 -18.43 -0.24
C PHE A 150 -28.26 -18.01 -0.66
N GLN A 151 -29.17 -17.74 0.30
CA GLN A 151 -30.47 -17.18 -0.03
C GLN A 151 -30.34 -15.68 -0.32
N ALA A 152 -30.53 -15.30 -1.58
CA ALA A 152 -30.66 -13.90 -1.96
C ALA A 152 -31.95 -13.31 -1.37
N ARG A 153 -31.84 -12.32 -0.48
CA ARG A 153 -32.97 -11.46 -0.11
C ARG A 153 -32.99 -10.23 -1.02
N THR A 154 -34.05 -10.12 -1.81
CA THR A 154 -34.39 -8.92 -2.58
C THR A 154 -34.64 -7.72 -1.66
N ARG A 155 -34.11 -6.55 -2.02
CA ARG A 155 -34.38 -5.27 -1.35
C ARG A 155 -35.60 -4.62 -2.02
N PRO A 156 -36.69 -4.30 -1.29
CA PRO A 156 -37.76 -3.46 -1.84
C PRO A 156 -37.25 -2.02 -1.96
N GLY A 157 -37.71 -1.30 -2.99
CA GLY A 157 -37.39 0.10 -3.19
C GLY A 157 -37.99 1.02 -2.12
N ARG A 158 -37.51 2.26 -2.08
CA ARG A 158 -38.12 3.38 -1.34
C ARG A 158 -38.11 4.65 -2.19
N PRO A 159 -39.02 5.61 -1.89
CA PRO A 159 -39.44 6.67 -2.80
C PRO A 159 -38.43 7.81 -2.93
#